data_AF-A0A9E3XET5-F1
#
_entry.id   AF-A0A9E3XET5-F1
#
_cell.length_a   1.000
_cell.length_b   1.000
_cell.length_c   1.000
_cell.angle_alpha   90.00
_cell.angle_beta   90.00
_cell.angle_gamma   90.00
#
_symmetry.space_group_name_H-M   'P 1'
#
loop_
_entity.id
_entity.type
_entity.pdbx_description
1 polymer ?
#
loop_
_entity_poly.entity_id
_entity_poly.type
_entity_poly.pdbx_seq_one_letter_code
_entity_poly.pdbx_strand_id
1 'polypeptide(L)'
;MKKHIRYTMVVLAGMLLLWGGSAMASETRIFSMGKTGRFTHDNSNLQLFPGSLYRYNNLIITEMRVKNDEDSFSAGIHLPLGLRALGAIYMNSTIDVPVPEIAGSGLSFSDATDVLVAFKVGENNLGLRVSFAFENNDQTTDSTISAISESASYFEFAGGVSNDRYDFGAYFGLPSLESKIGSATTTWEGLGFGVAGRFFLGPENGPMQYVPVVVINQFSTDLVRDLVDATSSFLDFSMGVGIHYQLDESNLVVLGTEIFGIRQNVLDAANVGKETVSVTNMPAFYLGGETRAKRWLLLRLGATHEIQETKTTFRLPSGEKTETSKRDSKFGVSVGVGIELGRFLLDLDINDNFLFEGPDFISGQGSDSVNDFVNRLSISYNF
;
A
#
# COMPACT_ATOMS: atom_id res chain seq x y z
N MET A 1 -11.90 50.59 -26.27
CA MET A 1 -11.13 49.31 -26.28
C MET A 1 -10.38 48.97 -24.98
N LYS A 2 -9.81 49.91 -24.21
CA LYS A 2 -9.02 49.57 -22.99
C LYS A 2 -9.81 49.01 -21.78
N LYS A 3 -11.15 49.12 -21.75
CA LYS A 3 -11.98 48.61 -20.63
C LYS A 3 -12.30 47.12 -20.70
N HIS A 4 -12.30 46.48 -21.88
CA HIS A 4 -12.65 45.05 -21.99
C HIS A 4 -11.50 44.12 -21.60
N ILE A 5 -10.25 44.52 -21.79
CA ILE A 5 -9.06 43.69 -21.46
C ILE A 5 -8.97 43.42 -19.94
N ARG A 6 -9.41 44.36 -19.10
CA ARG A 6 -9.36 44.20 -17.63
C ARG A 6 -10.38 43.19 -17.09
N TYR A 7 -11.55 43.06 -17.73
CA TYR A 7 -12.54 42.07 -17.32
C TYR A 7 -12.17 40.66 -17.80
N THR A 8 -11.57 40.51 -18.97
CA THR A 8 -11.14 39.20 -19.49
C THR A 8 -10.03 38.58 -18.65
N MET A 9 -9.06 39.35 -18.14
CA MET A 9 -8.01 38.82 -17.26
C MET A 9 -8.53 38.40 -15.87
N VAL A 10 -9.51 39.12 -15.31
CA VAL A 10 -10.11 38.78 -14.00
C VAL A 10 -10.98 37.53 -14.12
N VAL A 11 -11.69 37.34 -15.24
CA VAL A 11 -12.47 36.12 -15.51
C VAL A 11 -11.55 34.92 -15.80
N LEU A 12 -10.43 35.11 -16.52
CA LEU A 12 -9.45 34.03 -16.75
C LEU A 12 -8.74 33.61 -15.44
N ALA A 13 -8.34 34.58 -14.62
CA ALA A 13 -7.76 34.32 -13.30
C ALA A 13 -8.80 33.70 -12.34
N GLY A 14 -10.07 34.09 -12.45
CA GLY A 14 -11.18 33.49 -11.69
C GLY A 14 -11.50 32.06 -12.13
N MET A 15 -11.44 31.75 -13.42
CA MET A 15 -11.66 30.39 -13.95
C MET A 15 -10.49 29.44 -13.66
N LEU A 16 -9.25 29.94 -13.56
CA LEU A 16 -8.10 29.16 -13.09
C LEU A 16 -8.13 28.83 -11.59
N LEU A 17 -8.94 29.55 -10.80
CA LEU A 17 -9.09 29.36 -9.35
C LEU A 17 -10.32 28.51 -8.95
N LEU A 18 -11.14 28.10 -9.93
CA LEU A 18 -12.36 27.31 -9.70
C LEU A 18 -12.25 25.86 -10.19
N TRP A 19 -11.04 25.41 -10.53
CA TRP A 19 -10.80 23.98 -10.66
C TRP A 19 -10.74 23.41 -9.25
N GLY A 20 -11.90 22.96 -8.77
CA GLY A 20 -12.05 22.20 -7.55
C GLY A 20 -11.03 21.07 -7.59
N GLY A 21 -10.04 21.16 -6.70
CA GLY A 21 -8.98 20.18 -6.60
C GLY A 21 -9.61 18.82 -6.47
N SER A 22 -9.48 18.02 -7.52
CA SER A 22 -9.65 16.57 -7.43
C SER A 22 -8.78 16.16 -6.26
N ALA A 23 -9.37 15.62 -5.20
CA ALA A 23 -8.63 15.23 -4.00
C ALA A 23 -7.42 14.41 -4.44
N MET A 24 -6.24 15.00 -4.33
CA MET A 24 -5.01 14.34 -4.73
C MET A 24 -4.80 13.30 -3.65
N ALA A 25 -5.02 12.06 -4.04
CA ALA A 25 -4.93 10.90 -3.18
C ALA A 25 -3.46 10.52 -3.02
N SER A 26 -3.08 10.05 -1.84
CA SER A 26 -1.71 9.65 -1.49
C SER A 26 -1.77 8.56 -0.44
N GLU A 27 -0.75 7.70 -0.39
CA GLU A 27 -0.65 6.73 0.72
C GLU A 27 -0.54 7.49 2.05
N THR A 28 0.22 8.59 2.06
CA THR A 28 0.37 9.49 3.20
C THR A 28 -0.98 10.03 3.70
N ARG A 29 -1.91 10.40 2.80
CA ARG A 29 -3.29 10.78 3.15
C ARG A 29 -4.01 9.64 3.89
N ILE A 30 -3.97 8.42 3.38
CA ILE A 30 -4.65 7.28 4.00
C ILE A 30 -4.08 6.95 5.38
N PHE A 31 -2.76 6.99 5.53
CA PHE A 31 -2.11 6.75 6.83
C PHE A 31 -2.52 7.79 7.86
N SER A 32 -2.48 9.07 7.51
CA SER A 32 -2.90 10.17 8.40
C SER A 32 -4.40 10.20 8.72
N MET A 33 -5.22 9.48 7.95
CA MET A 33 -6.64 9.22 8.21
C MET A 33 -6.88 7.88 8.92
N GLY A 34 -5.87 7.31 9.61
CA GLY A 34 -6.04 6.09 10.40
C GLY A 34 -6.27 4.85 9.54
N LYS A 35 -5.55 4.73 8.41
CA LYS A 35 -5.57 3.56 7.51
C LYS A 35 -6.97 3.22 6.96
N THR A 36 -7.79 4.24 6.73
CA THR A 36 -9.18 4.08 6.26
C THR A 36 -9.33 3.76 4.76
N GLY A 37 -8.21 3.54 4.04
CA GLY A 37 -8.16 3.46 2.58
C GLY A 37 -9.02 2.37 1.93
N ARG A 38 -9.30 1.28 2.64
CA ARG A 38 -10.20 0.22 2.16
C ARG A 38 -11.64 0.71 2.00
N PHE A 39 -12.04 1.71 2.77
CA PHE A 39 -13.41 2.26 2.82
C PHE A 39 -13.57 3.59 2.06
N THR A 40 -12.53 4.05 1.35
CA THR A 40 -12.52 5.31 0.60
C THR A 40 -12.00 5.11 -0.81
N HIS A 41 -12.42 5.99 -1.75
CA HIS A 41 -11.72 6.09 -3.02
C HIS A 41 -10.38 6.81 -2.81
N ASP A 42 -9.28 6.10 -3.07
CA ASP A 42 -7.92 6.62 -2.95
C ASP A 42 -6.98 5.88 -3.92
N ASN A 43 -5.95 6.57 -4.41
CA ASN A 43 -5.00 6.04 -5.38
C ASN A 43 -4.08 4.98 -4.76
N SER A 44 -3.95 4.95 -3.44
CA SER A 44 -3.26 3.87 -2.72
C SER A 44 -3.87 2.50 -3.00
N ASN A 45 -5.10 2.46 -3.51
CA ASN A 45 -5.79 1.22 -3.85
C ASN A 45 -5.58 0.77 -5.31
N LEU A 46 -4.76 1.47 -6.12
CA LEU A 46 -4.56 1.14 -7.54
C LEU A 46 -3.97 -0.26 -7.77
N GLN A 47 -3.13 -0.71 -6.84
CA GLN A 47 -2.56 -2.06 -6.87
C GLN A 47 -3.67 -3.14 -6.76
N LEU A 48 -4.65 -2.92 -5.87
CA LEU A 48 -5.80 -3.82 -5.70
C LEU A 48 -6.86 -3.62 -6.78
N PHE A 49 -7.06 -2.39 -7.25
CA PHE A 49 -8.12 -2.02 -8.19
C PHE A 49 -7.57 -1.21 -9.38
N PRO A 50 -6.90 -1.85 -10.36
CA PRO A 50 -6.33 -1.13 -11.50
C PRO A 50 -7.37 -0.31 -12.31
N GLY A 51 -8.63 -0.72 -12.30
CA GLY A 51 -9.73 0.02 -12.95
C GLY A 51 -9.94 1.42 -12.38
N SER A 52 -9.55 1.66 -11.12
CA SER A 52 -9.71 2.95 -10.44
C SER A 52 -8.76 4.03 -10.97
N LEU A 53 -7.76 3.66 -11.78
CA LEU A 53 -6.78 4.59 -12.38
C LEU A 53 -7.45 5.78 -13.06
N TYR A 54 -8.59 5.55 -13.73
CA TYR A 54 -9.33 6.59 -14.44
C TYR A 54 -9.83 7.75 -13.55
N ARG A 55 -9.90 7.55 -12.22
CA ARG A 55 -10.25 8.60 -11.24
C ARG A 55 -9.10 9.60 -11.02
N TYR A 56 -7.86 9.22 -11.35
CA TYR A 56 -6.65 9.97 -11.03
C TYR A 56 -5.90 10.33 -12.32
N ASN A 57 -6.46 11.20 -13.16
CA ASN A 57 -5.77 11.60 -14.39
C ASN A 57 -4.73 12.70 -14.14
N ASN A 58 -3.75 12.80 -15.06
CA ASN A 58 -2.74 13.86 -15.11
C ASN A 58 -1.98 14.09 -13.79
N LEU A 59 -1.59 13.00 -13.14
CA LEU A 59 -0.98 13.03 -11.80
C LEU A 59 0.49 12.66 -11.90
N ILE A 60 1.36 13.42 -11.25
CA ILE A 60 2.67 12.96 -10.78
C ILE A 60 2.56 12.83 -9.27
N ILE A 61 3.07 11.74 -8.71
CA ILE A 61 3.09 11.52 -7.27
C ILE A 61 4.42 10.91 -6.84
N THR A 62 4.91 11.30 -5.68
CA THR A 62 6.04 10.66 -5.00
C THR A 62 5.67 10.43 -3.55
N GLU A 63 5.87 9.21 -3.06
CA GLU A 63 5.72 8.86 -1.64
C GLU A 63 7.09 8.65 -1.00
N MET A 64 7.23 9.06 0.26
CA MET A 64 8.39 8.81 1.11
C MET A 64 7.85 8.29 2.45
N ARG A 65 7.97 6.98 2.69
CA ARG A 65 7.23 6.30 3.76
C ARG A 65 8.01 6.22 5.07
N VAL A 66 9.33 6.07 5.03
CA VAL A 66 10.18 5.91 6.22
C VAL A 66 11.53 6.58 5.98
N LYS A 67 11.95 7.45 6.89
CA LYS A 67 13.24 8.11 6.76
C LYS A 67 14.39 7.10 6.91
N ASN A 68 15.42 7.24 6.06
CA ASN A 68 16.61 6.37 6.01
C ASN A 68 16.34 4.91 5.61
N ASP A 69 15.17 4.65 5.01
CA ASP A 69 14.83 3.37 4.42
C ASP A 69 14.68 3.59 2.92
N GLU A 70 15.64 3.07 2.14
CA GLU A 70 15.70 3.29 0.68
C GLU A 70 14.54 2.60 -0.05
N ASP A 71 13.99 1.53 0.53
CA ASP A 71 12.82 0.80 0.02
C ASP A 71 11.49 1.55 0.30
N SER A 72 11.57 2.70 0.97
CA SER A 72 10.39 3.43 1.43
C SER A 72 9.92 4.52 0.48
N PHE A 73 10.63 4.75 -0.63
CA PHE A 73 10.25 5.75 -1.63
C PHE A 73 9.39 5.12 -2.72
N SER A 74 8.56 5.91 -3.41
CA SER A 74 7.96 5.51 -4.68
C SER A 74 7.65 6.73 -5.54
N ALA A 75 7.54 6.52 -6.84
CA ALA A 75 7.18 7.59 -7.78
C ALA A 75 6.25 7.07 -8.87
N GLY A 76 5.17 7.79 -9.12
CA GLY A 76 4.16 7.46 -10.12
C GLY A 76 3.87 8.61 -11.07
N ILE A 77 3.54 8.28 -12.32
CA ILE A 77 3.01 9.24 -13.30
C ILE A 77 1.81 8.64 -14.03
N HIS A 78 0.74 9.42 -14.17
CA HIS A 78 -0.49 9.07 -14.87
C HIS A 78 -0.65 9.95 -16.11
N LEU A 79 -0.67 9.33 -17.29
CA LEU A 79 -0.66 10.01 -18.59
C LEU A 79 -1.90 9.65 -19.41
N PRO A 80 -2.68 10.64 -19.88
CA PRO A 80 -3.80 10.38 -20.77
C PRO A 80 -3.27 9.83 -22.11
N LEU A 81 -3.74 8.64 -22.48
CA LEU A 81 -3.41 7.99 -23.76
C LEU A 81 -4.51 8.21 -24.82
N GLY A 82 -5.50 9.05 -24.51
CA GLY A 82 -6.61 9.41 -25.38
C GLY A 82 -7.87 9.73 -24.58
N LEU A 83 -9.01 9.82 -25.27
CA LEU A 83 -10.30 10.18 -24.64
C LEU A 83 -10.89 9.08 -23.75
N ARG A 84 -10.39 7.84 -23.87
CA ARG A 84 -10.93 6.65 -23.19
C ARG A 84 -9.83 5.77 -22.61
N ALA A 85 -8.58 6.24 -22.59
CA ALA A 85 -7.45 5.45 -22.13
C ALA A 85 -6.53 6.33 -21.27
N LEU A 86 -6.08 5.77 -20.14
CA LEU A 86 -5.12 6.37 -19.22
C LEU A 86 -4.03 5.33 -18.95
N GLY A 87 -2.77 5.73 -19.04
CA GLY A 87 -1.62 4.91 -18.69
C GLY A 87 -1.00 5.40 -17.40
N ALA A 88 -0.36 4.51 -16.66
CA ALA A 88 0.46 4.89 -15.53
C ALA A 88 1.72 4.03 -15.42
N ILE A 89 2.77 4.62 -14.87
CA ILE A 89 3.99 3.91 -14.47
C ILE A 89 4.25 4.28 -13.02
N TYR A 90 4.48 3.28 -12.18
CA TYR A 90 4.99 3.44 -10.82
C TYR A 90 6.33 2.74 -10.70
N MET A 91 7.28 3.41 -10.06
CA MET A 91 8.58 2.85 -9.68
C MET A 91 8.58 2.66 -8.17
N ASN A 92 9.25 1.61 -7.71
CA ASN A 92 9.39 1.31 -6.28
C ASN A 92 8.04 1.04 -5.59
N SER A 93 7.19 0.30 -6.29
CA SER A 93 5.95 -0.22 -5.72
C SER A 93 6.27 -1.37 -4.80
N THR A 94 5.75 -1.33 -3.58
CA THR A 94 5.96 -2.37 -2.58
C THR A 94 5.36 -3.71 -3.04
N ILE A 95 6.13 -4.78 -2.89
CA ILE A 95 5.68 -6.15 -3.16
C ILE A 95 5.34 -6.84 -1.83
N ASP A 96 4.10 -7.35 -1.67
CA ASP A 96 3.70 -8.13 -0.50
C ASP A 96 3.88 -9.64 -0.78
N VAL A 97 5.13 -10.05 -0.95
CA VAL A 97 5.51 -11.45 -1.16
C VAL A 97 6.42 -11.88 -0.01
N PRO A 98 6.06 -12.93 0.75
CA PRO A 98 6.91 -13.43 1.82
C PRO A 98 8.15 -14.10 1.21
N VAL A 99 9.28 -13.41 1.26
CA VAL A 99 10.58 -13.94 0.84
C VAL A 99 11.15 -14.74 2.01
N PRO A 100 11.46 -16.04 1.85
CA PRO A 100 12.15 -16.78 2.90
C PRO A 100 13.57 -16.24 3.08
N GLU A 101 14.07 -16.28 4.31
CA GLU A 101 15.48 -16.00 4.57
C GLU A 101 16.33 -17.12 3.95
N ILE A 102 17.02 -16.83 2.85
CA ILE A 102 17.92 -17.76 2.18
C ILE A 102 19.34 -17.38 2.59
N ALA A 103 20.14 -18.36 3.04
CA ALA A 103 21.47 -18.11 3.57
C ALA A 103 22.33 -17.37 2.53
N GLY A 104 22.73 -16.13 2.84
CA GLY A 104 23.54 -15.26 1.96
C GLY A 104 22.79 -14.09 1.33
N SER A 105 21.45 -14.09 1.32
CA SER A 105 20.66 -13.21 0.47
C SER A 105 20.65 -11.77 0.96
N GLY A 106 21.56 -10.96 0.42
CA GLY A 106 21.36 -9.50 0.36
C GLY A 106 20.18 -9.11 -0.52
N LEU A 107 19.51 -10.07 -1.17
CA LEU A 107 18.35 -9.87 -2.02
C LEU A 107 17.08 -9.57 -1.22
N SER A 108 16.30 -8.60 -1.69
CA SER A 108 14.94 -8.35 -1.22
C SER A 108 14.03 -8.09 -2.42
N PHE A 109 12.81 -8.66 -2.39
CA PHE A 109 11.72 -8.17 -3.23
C PHE A 109 11.07 -6.97 -2.55
N SER A 110 11.82 -5.90 -2.30
CA SER A 110 11.22 -4.68 -1.75
C SER A 110 10.37 -3.99 -2.82
N ASP A 111 10.88 -3.96 -4.05
CA ASP A 111 10.45 -2.96 -5.03
C ASP A 111 10.17 -3.53 -6.44
N ALA A 112 8.98 -3.21 -6.95
CA ALA A 112 8.57 -3.46 -8.33
C ALA A 112 8.42 -2.17 -9.14
N THR A 113 8.52 -2.31 -10.45
CA THR A 113 7.96 -1.33 -11.40
C THR A 113 6.59 -1.81 -11.85
N ASP A 114 5.56 -0.97 -11.68
CA ASP A 114 4.23 -1.24 -12.21
C ASP A 114 3.99 -0.45 -13.49
N VAL A 115 3.43 -1.11 -14.49
CA VAL A 115 2.88 -0.48 -15.70
C VAL A 115 1.38 -0.77 -15.74
N LEU A 116 0.58 0.28 -15.76
CA LEU A 116 -0.87 0.20 -15.74
C LEU A 116 -1.47 0.84 -16.99
N VAL A 117 -2.60 0.28 -17.42
CA VAL A 117 -3.48 0.91 -18.41
C VAL A 117 -4.93 0.72 -18.01
N ALA A 118 -5.73 1.78 -18.12
CA ALA A 118 -7.15 1.73 -17.87
C ALA A 118 -7.96 2.29 -19.04
N PHE A 119 -9.07 1.64 -19.34
CA PHE A 119 -9.98 1.95 -20.44
C PHE A 119 -11.38 2.25 -19.91
N LYS A 120 -11.99 3.33 -20.39
CA LYS A 120 -13.39 3.64 -20.11
C LYS A 120 -14.33 2.86 -21.03
N VAL A 121 -15.17 2.01 -20.46
CA VAL A 121 -16.15 1.14 -21.14
C VAL A 121 -17.55 1.38 -20.57
N GLY A 122 -18.27 2.33 -21.16
CA GLY A 122 -19.58 2.78 -20.65
C GLY A 122 -19.42 3.53 -19.33
N GLU A 123 -20.12 3.06 -18.29
CA GLU A 123 -20.03 3.57 -16.91
C GLU A 123 -18.87 2.94 -16.12
N ASN A 124 -18.24 1.89 -16.68
CA ASN A 124 -17.19 1.14 -16.01
C ASN A 124 -15.82 1.51 -16.56
N ASN A 125 -14.79 1.29 -15.74
CA ASN A 125 -13.39 1.42 -16.13
C ASN A 125 -12.72 0.05 -15.98
N LEU A 126 -12.15 -0.47 -17.06
CA LEU A 126 -11.36 -1.71 -17.07
C LEU A 126 -9.89 -1.34 -16.92
N GLY A 127 -9.21 -1.85 -15.90
CA GLY A 127 -7.79 -1.66 -15.69
C GLY A 127 -7.00 -2.95 -15.82
N LEU A 128 -5.78 -2.83 -16.32
CA LEU A 128 -4.77 -3.87 -16.38
C LEU A 128 -3.49 -3.32 -15.76
N ARG A 129 -2.75 -4.18 -15.05
CA ARG A 129 -1.43 -3.86 -14.50
C ARG A 129 -0.49 -5.04 -14.74
N VAL A 130 0.75 -4.71 -15.09
CA VAL A 130 1.88 -5.63 -15.06
C VAL A 130 2.90 -5.07 -14.09
N SER A 131 3.31 -5.86 -13.12
CA SER A 131 4.34 -5.53 -12.14
C SER A 131 5.54 -6.42 -12.37
N PHE A 132 6.74 -5.86 -12.32
CA PHE A 132 7.97 -6.64 -12.45
C PHE A 132 9.10 -6.11 -11.58
N ALA A 133 9.91 -7.02 -11.06
CA ALA A 133 11.12 -6.74 -10.31
C ALA A 133 12.22 -7.72 -10.71
N PHE A 134 13.47 -7.23 -10.74
CA PHE A 134 14.65 -8.05 -10.99
C PHE A 134 15.80 -7.55 -10.14
N GLU A 135 16.48 -8.46 -9.49
CA GLU A 135 17.69 -8.17 -8.74
C GLU A 135 18.73 -9.26 -9.04
N ASN A 136 19.98 -8.86 -9.25
CA ASN A 136 21.10 -9.79 -9.42
C ASN A 136 22.27 -9.29 -8.58
N ASN A 137 22.88 -10.18 -7.82
CA ASN A 137 24.04 -9.90 -6.98
C ASN A 137 25.10 -10.97 -7.21
N ASP A 138 26.19 -10.60 -7.87
CA ASP A 138 27.35 -11.46 -8.08
C ASP A 138 28.52 -10.96 -7.22
N GLN A 139 28.97 -11.79 -6.28
CA GLN A 139 30.12 -11.49 -5.43
C GLN A 139 31.23 -12.51 -5.65
N THR A 140 32.40 -12.00 -6.00
CA THR A 140 33.64 -12.78 -6.11
C THR A 140 34.60 -12.31 -5.03
N THR A 141 34.91 -13.18 -4.08
CA THR A 141 35.84 -12.86 -2.99
C THR A 141 37.18 -13.54 -3.25
N ASP A 142 38.25 -12.75 -3.35
CA ASP A 142 39.58 -13.28 -3.59
C ASP A 142 40.05 -14.15 -2.40
N SER A 143 40.21 -15.45 -2.69
CA SER A 143 41.15 -16.43 -2.11
C SER A 143 40.74 -17.43 -1.01
N THR A 144 39.50 -17.51 -0.52
CA THR A 144 39.04 -18.68 0.29
C THR A 144 37.53 -18.91 0.35
N ILE A 145 36.71 -17.94 -0.08
CA ILE A 145 35.24 -17.98 0.01
C ILE A 145 34.67 -18.32 -1.36
N SER A 146 33.71 -19.25 -1.40
CA SER A 146 32.98 -19.65 -2.59
C SER A 146 32.35 -18.44 -3.29
N ALA A 147 32.39 -18.40 -4.62
CA ALA A 147 31.66 -17.40 -5.40
C ALA A 147 30.16 -17.46 -5.04
N ILE A 148 29.56 -16.27 -4.86
CA ILE A 148 28.14 -16.10 -4.56
C ILE A 148 27.51 -15.48 -5.81
N SER A 149 26.46 -16.12 -6.32
CA SER A 149 25.65 -15.59 -7.42
C SER A 149 24.19 -15.74 -7.04
N GLU A 150 23.49 -14.61 -6.97
CA GLU A 150 22.11 -14.53 -6.52
C GLU A 150 21.28 -13.79 -7.56
N SER A 151 20.09 -14.30 -7.85
CA SER A 151 19.14 -13.66 -8.74
C SER A 151 17.73 -13.79 -8.19
N ALA A 152 16.97 -12.71 -8.27
CA ALA A 152 15.57 -12.64 -7.90
C ALA A 152 14.78 -12.03 -9.06
N SER A 153 13.61 -12.60 -9.36
CA SER A 153 12.67 -12.07 -10.33
C SER A 153 11.24 -12.20 -9.84
N TYR A 154 10.42 -11.23 -10.18
CA TYR A 154 8.99 -11.24 -9.86
C TYR A 154 8.22 -10.68 -11.05
N PHE A 155 7.12 -11.35 -11.39
CA PHE A 155 6.14 -10.87 -12.34
C PHE A 155 4.75 -11.00 -11.74
N GLU A 156 3.93 -9.97 -11.89
CA GLU A 156 2.51 -10.04 -11.54
C GLU A 156 1.66 -9.43 -12.63
N PHE A 157 0.52 -10.08 -12.87
CA PHE A 157 -0.50 -9.61 -13.79
C PHE A 157 -1.76 -9.38 -12.99
N ALA A 158 -2.31 -8.17 -13.06
CA ALA A 158 -3.55 -7.81 -12.41
C ALA A 158 -4.54 -7.20 -13.39
N GLY A 159 -5.82 -7.41 -13.12
CA GLY A 159 -6.92 -6.83 -13.85
C GLY A 159 -8.05 -6.47 -12.91
N GLY A 160 -8.82 -5.44 -13.26
CA GLY A 160 -9.93 -5.01 -12.42
C GLY A 160 -10.95 -4.16 -13.15
N VAL A 161 -12.12 -4.04 -12.55
CA VAL A 161 -13.20 -3.18 -13.02
C VAL A 161 -13.65 -2.26 -11.89
N SER A 162 -13.81 -0.99 -12.21
CA SER A 162 -14.17 0.05 -11.24
C SER A 162 -15.20 1.03 -11.80
N ASN A 163 -16.10 1.50 -10.95
CA ASN A 163 -16.96 2.65 -11.19
C ASN A 163 -17.32 3.32 -9.84
N ASP A 164 -18.23 4.29 -9.82
CA ASP A 164 -18.61 5.06 -8.62
C ASP A 164 -19.34 4.25 -7.53
N ARG A 165 -19.65 2.98 -7.79
CA ARG A 165 -20.36 2.10 -6.86
C ARG A 165 -19.57 0.87 -6.46
N TYR A 166 -18.52 0.50 -7.18
CA TYR A 166 -17.74 -0.67 -6.83
C TYR A 166 -16.33 -0.61 -7.40
N ASP A 167 -15.45 -1.34 -6.74
CA ASP A 167 -14.14 -1.70 -7.25
C ASP A 167 -13.96 -3.20 -7.09
N PHE A 168 -13.53 -3.88 -8.16
CA PHE A 168 -13.16 -5.30 -8.15
C PHE A 168 -11.81 -5.46 -8.83
N GLY A 169 -10.95 -6.29 -8.25
CA GLY A 169 -9.66 -6.61 -8.85
C GLY A 169 -9.23 -8.03 -8.52
N ALA A 170 -8.41 -8.57 -9.40
CA ALA A 170 -7.76 -9.85 -9.24
C ALA A 170 -6.35 -9.78 -9.80
N TYR A 171 -5.45 -10.57 -9.23
CA TYR A 171 -4.08 -10.69 -9.70
C TYR A 171 -3.55 -12.11 -9.55
N PHE A 172 -2.50 -12.42 -10.29
CA PHE A 172 -1.64 -13.57 -10.04
C PHE A 172 -0.17 -13.19 -10.23
N GLY A 173 0.69 -13.72 -9.35
CA GLY A 173 2.11 -13.39 -9.27
C GLY A 173 3.01 -14.62 -9.35
N LEU A 174 4.19 -14.44 -9.94
CA LEU A 174 5.20 -15.47 -10.20
C LEU A 174 6.56 -14.95 -9.73
N PRO A 175 6.88 -15.08 -8.43
CA PRO A 175 8.22 -14.78 -7.93
C PRO A 175 9.13 -16.01 -8.02
N SER A 176 10.42 -15.76 -8.20
CA SER A 176 11.47 -16.76 -8.29
C SER A 176 12.77 -16.17 -7.77
N LEU A 177 13.50 -16.94 -6.97
CA LEU A 177 14.80 -16.60 -6.40
C LEU A 177 15.74 -17.80 -6.54
N GLU A 178 16.96 -17.55 -6.97
CA GLU A 178 18.04 -18.52 -7.04
C GLU A 178 19.28 -17.95 -6.33
N SER A 179 19.89 -18.73 -5.44
CA SER A 179 21.16 -18.40 -4.78
C SER A 179 22.14 -19.55 -4.96
N LYS A 180 23.32 -19.26 -5.49
CA LYS A 180 24.44 -20.20 -5.69
C LYS A 180 25.60 -19.79 -4.81
N ILE A 181 26.02 -20.67 -3.91
CA ILE A 181 27.20 -20.48 -3.06
C ILE A 181 28.17 -21.63 -3.33
N GLY A 182 29.17 -21.37 -4.18
CA GLY A 182 30.11 -22.39 -4.64
C GLY A 182 29.41 -23.41 -5.53
N SER A 183 29.22 -24.64 -5.04
CA SER A 183 28.49 -25.70 -5.75
C SER A 183 27.07 -25.93 -5.23
N ALA A 184 26.69 -25.31 -4.11
CA ALA A 184 25.37 -25.42 -3.53
C ALA A 184 24.41 -24.46 -4.24
N THR A 185 23.21 -24.93 -4.56
CA THR A 185 22.16 -24.12 -5.20
C THR A 185 20.92 -24.18 -4.34
N THR A 186 20.36 -23.01 -4.03
CA THR A 186 19.05 -22.88 -3.40
C THR A 186 18.11 -22.19 -4.37
N THR A 187 16.96 -22.79 -4.64
CA THR A 187 15.91 -22.21 -5.50
C THR A 187 14.64 -22.05 -4.70
N TRP A 188 13.94 -20.95 -4.94
CA TRP A 188 12.63 -20.67 -4.39
C TRP A 188 11.74 -20.16 -5.52
N GLU A 189 10.59 -20.79 -5.72
CA GLU A 189 9.63 -20.41 -6.75
C GLU A 189 8.24 -20.42 -6.16
N GLY A 190 7.37 -19.53 -6.63
CA GLY A 190 6.03 -19.42 -6.10
C GLY A 190 4.95 -19.06 -7.11
N LEU A 191 3.72 -19.24 -6.66
CA LEU A 191 2.51 -18.76 -7.30
C LEU A 191 1.68 -18.00 -6.26
N GLY A 192 1.41 -16.74 -6.58
CA GLY A 192 0.47 -15.88 -5.86
C GLY A 192 -0.83 -15.70 -6.62
N PHE A 193 -1.92 -15.55 -5.90
CA PHE A 193 -3.17 -15.02 -6.43
C PHE A 193 -3.84 -14.14 -5.39
N GLY A 194 -4.60 -13.16 -5.85
CA GLY A 194 -5.46 -12.39 -4.96
C GLY A 194 -6.68 -11.86 -5.66
N VAL A 195 -7.72 -11.62 -4.87
CA VAL A 195 -8.97 -10.99 -5.29
C VAL A 195 -9.41 -10.00 -4.23
N ALA A 196 -9.91 -8.85 -4.67
CA ALA A 196 -10.44 -7.82 -3.81
C ALA A 196 -11.73 -7.27 -4.39
N GLY A 197 -12.66 -6.91 -3.52
CA GLY A 197 -13.91 -6.28 -3.92
C GLY A 197 -14.45 -5.35 -2.84
N ARG A 198 -14.97 -4.21 -3.25
CA ARG A 198 -15.74 -3.30 -2.38
C ARG A 198 -16.89 -2.64 -3.12
N PHE A 199 -17.93 -2.27 -2.39
CA PHE A 199 -19.13 -1.63 -2.93
C PHE A 199 -19.45 -0.37 -2.14
N PHE A 200 -19.80 0.73 -2.81
CA PHE A 200 -20.23 1.99 -2.20
C PHE A 200 -21.75 2.05 -2.26
N LEU A 201 -22.39 1.55 -1.21
CA LEU A 201 -23.85 1.44 -1.10
C LEU A 201 -24.44 2.74 -0.56
N GLY A 202 -25.10 3.50 -1.42
CA GLY A 202 -25.76 4.76 -1.08
C GLY A 202 -26.11 5.55 -2.33
N PRO A 203 -26.75 6.73 -2.19
CA PRO A 203 -26.88 7.65 -3.30
C PRO A 203 -25.48 8.12 -3.74
N GLU A 204 -25.23 8.16 -5.05
CA GLU A 204 -23.92 8.53 -5.63
C GLU A 204 -23.44 9.92 -5.20
N ASN A 205 -24.39 10.85 -5.04
CA ASN A 205 -24.15 12.20 -4.51
C ASN A 205 -24.73 12.37 -3.10
N GLY A 206 -24.97 11.26 -2.40
CA GLY A 206 -25.45 11.27 -1.03
C GLY A 206 -24.31 11.58 -0.07
N PRO A 207 -24.59 12.20 1.07
CA PRO A 207 -23.56 12.48 2.05
C PRO A 207 -23.02 11.19 2.68
N MET A 208 -23.73 10.05 2.59
CA MET A 208 -23.36 8.80 3.27
C MET A 208 -23.40 7.60 2.31
N GLN A 209 -22.35 6.79 2.35
CA GLN A 209 -22.27 5.49 1.69
C GLN A 209 -21.77 4.43 2.67
N TYR A 210 -22.31 3.21 2.60
CA TYR A 210 -21.81 2.04 3.32
C TYR A 210 -20.87 1.25 2.42
N VAL A 211 -19.74 0.81 2.96
CA VAL A 211 -18.66 0.22 2.18
C VAL A 211 -18.30 -1.19 2.69
N PRO A 212 -19.03 -2.24 2.32
CA PRO A 212 -18.54 -3.60 2.50
C PRO A 212 -17.32 -3.85 1.62
N VAL A 213 -16.32 -4.52 2.18
CA VAL A 213 -15.06 -4.87 1.51
C VAL A 213 -14.64 -6.29 1.87
N VAL A 214 -14.09 -7.01 0.90
CA VAL A 214 -13.46 -8.32 1.07
C VAL A 214 -12.14 -8.33 0.29
N VAL A 215 -11.08 -8.83 0.91
CA VAL A 215 -9.78 -9.02 0.29
C VAL A 215 -9.28 -10.42 0.62
N ILE A 216 -8.80 -11.13 -0.38
CA ILE A 216 -8.21 -12.46 -0.25
C ILE A 216 -6.93 -12.47 -1.05
N ASN A 217 -5.81 -12.74 -0.40
CA ASN A 217 -4.52 -12.97 -1.04
C ASN A 217 -4.03 -14.34 -0.57
N GLN A 218 -3.53 -15.14 -1.50
CA GLN A 218 -2.92 -16.42 -1.19
C GLN A 218 -1.65 -16.57 -2.02
N PHE A 219 -0.66 -17.19 -1.41
CA PHE A 219 0.63 -17.37 -2.01
C PHE A 219 1.19 -18.73 -1.58
N SER A 220 1.83 -19.46 -2.49
CA SER A 220 2.42 -20.77 -2.23
C SER A 220 3.76 -20.85 -2.92
N THR A 221 4.73 -21.46 -2.27
CA THR A 221 6.10 -21.59 -2.74
C THR A 221 6.71 -22.92 -2.38
N ASP A 222 7.64 -23.33 -3.21
CA ASP A 222 8.54 -24.44 -2.98
C ASP A 222 9.96 -23.88 -2.82
N LEU A 223 10.64 -24.31 -1.76
CA LEU A 223 12.03 -24.01 -1.45
C LEU A 223 12.82 -25.32 -1.51
N VAL A 224 13.81 -25.37 -2.40
CA VAL A 224 14.71 -26.51 -2.57
C VAL A 224 16.11 -26.07 -2.18
N ARG A 225 16.67 -26.67 -1.12
CA ARG A 225 18.03 -26.40 -0.64
C ARG A 225 18.74 -27.71 -0.35
N ASP A 226 19.59 -28.19 -1.27
CA ASP A 226 20.44 -29.41 -1.18
C ASP A 226 19.80 -30.65 -0.51
N LEU A 227 19.60 -30.63 0.81
CA LEU A 227 19.10 -31.71 1.68
C LEU A 227 17.78 -31.39 2.40
N VAL A 228 17.21 -30.20 2.22
CA VAL A 228 15.95 -29.76 2.84
C VAL A 228 15.01 -29.25 1.76
N ASP A 229 13.93 -29.98 1.55
CA ASP A 229 12.77 -29.51 0.82
C ASP A 229 11.82 -28.84 1.81
N ALA A 230 11.42 -27.60 1.53
CA ALA A 230 10.42 -26.91 2.31
C ALA A 230 9.37 -26.30 1.40
N THR A 231 8.13 -26.27 1.88
CA THR A 231 7.05 -25.53 1.22
C THR A 231 6.63 -24.40 2.14
N SER A 232 6.38 -23.22 1.57
CA SER A 232 5.78 -22.11 2.32
C SER A 232 4.50 -21.64 1.67
N SER A 233 3.47 -21.43 2.47
CA SER A 233 2.21 -20.88 2.01
C SER A 233 1.77 -19.73 2.89
N PHE A 234 1.24 -18.68 2.27
CA PHE A 234 0.67 -17.52 2.91
C PHE A 234 -0.80 -17.38 2.51
N LEU A 235 -1.64 -17.00 3.47
CA LEU A 235 -3.03 -16.63 3.27
C LEU A 235 -3.28 -15.33 4.02
N ASP A 236 -3.80 -14.32 3.35
CA ASP A 236 -4.38 -13.12 3.95
C ASP A 236 -5.83 -13.03 3.52
N PHE A 237 -6.74 -13.13 4.48
CA PHE A 237 -8.15 -12.92 4.26
C PHE A 237 -8.61 -11.81 5.18
N SER A 238 -9.33 -10.83 4.64
CA SER A 238 -9.99 -9.81 5.44
C SER A 238 -11.35 -9.44 4.90
N MET A 239 -12.28 -9.15 5.80
CA MET A 239 -13.58 -8.60 5.46
C MET A 239 -13.95 -7.48 6.44
N GLY A 240 -14.59 -6.45 5.90
CA GLY A 240 -14.97 -5.28 6.69
C GLY A 240 -16.18 -4.56 6.14
N VAL A 241 -16.67 -3.62 6.94
CA VAL A 241 -17.69 -2.66 6.53
C VAL A 241 -17.29 -1.28 7.03
N GLY A 242 -17.50 -0.27 6.20
CA GLY A 242 -17.28 1.11 6.56
C GLY A 242 -18.46 2.01 6.25
N ILE A 243 -18.36 3.25 6.72
CA ILE A 243 -19.21 4.38 6.41
C ILE A 243 -18.30 5.45 5.84
N HIS A 244 -18.56 5.85 4.61
CA HIS A 244 -17.95 6.99 3.95
C HIS A 244 -18.94 8.16 4.02
N TYR A 245 -18.66 9.15 4.87
CA TYR A 245 -19.55 10.25 5.18
C TYR A 245 -18.97 11.60 4.74
N GLN A 246 -19.38 12.06 3.57
CA GLN A 246 -19.09 13.39 3.03
C GLN A 246 -20.10 14.40 3.63
N LEU A 247 -19.68 15.11 4.68
CA LEU A 247 -20.51 16.12 5.36
C LEU A 247 -20.84 17.28 4.43
N ASP A 248 -19.83 17.75 3.70
CA ASP A 248 -19.89 18.78 2.66
C ASP A 248 -18.66 18.68 1.74
N GLU A 249 -18.47 19.60 0.80
CA GLU A 249 -17.33 19.60 -0.15
C GLU A 249 -15.93 19.71 0.51
N SER A 250 -15.87 20.09 1.78
CA SER A 250 -14.63 20.35 2.53
C SER A 250 -14.40 19.37 3.67
N ASN A 251 -15.38 18.54 4.03
CA ASN A 251 -15.34 17.71 5.23
C ASN A 251 -15.74 16.26 4.92
N LEU A 252 -14.83 15.33 5.21
CA LEU A 252 -15.01 13.89 5.07
C LEU A 252 -14.77 13.20 6.42
N VAL A 253 -15.66 12.28 6.77
CA VAL A 253 -15.49 11.35 7.90
C VAL A 253 -15.63 9.92 7.39
N VAL A 254 -14.73 9.06 7.83
CA VAL A 254 -14.71 7.65 7.49
C VAL A 254 -14.66 6.85 8.76
N LEU A 255 -15.59 5.91 8.88
CA LEU A 255 -15.62 4.91 9.95
C LEU A 255 -15.49 3.55 9.30
N GLY A 256 -14.66 2.68 9.84
CA GLY A 256 -14.43 1.35 9.31
C GLY A 256 -14.33 0.34 10.42
N THR A 257 -14.79 -0.88 10.16
CA THR A 257 -14.43 -2.03 10.96
C THR A 257 -14.03 -3.19 10.07
N GLU A 258 -12.88 -3.79 10.38
CA GLU A 258 -12.55 -5.12 9.91
C GLU A 258 -13.21 -6.10 10.87
N ILE A 259 -14.28 -6.74 10.41
CA ILE A 259 -15.09 -7.65 11.22
C ILE A 259 -14.28 -8.91 11.53
N PHE A 260 -13.49 -9.35 10.54
CA PHE A 260 -12.61 -10.49 10.66
C PHE A 260 -11.45 -10.35 9.66
N GLY A 261 -10.25 -10.61 10.16
CA GLY A 261 -9.05 -10.75 9.33
C GLY A 261 -8.22 -11.92 9.84
N ILE A 262 -7.61 -12.68 8.93
CA ILE A 262 -6.64 -13.71 9.26
C ILE A 262 -5.49 -13.63 8.27
N ARG A 263 -4.29 -13.55 8.82
CA ARG A 263 -3.04 -13.69 8.09
C ARG A 263 -2.33 -14.93 8.61
N GLN A 264 -2.07 -15.90 7.74
CA GLN A 264 -1.45 -17.16 8.11
C GLN A 264 -0.25 -17.43 7.22
N ASN A 265 0.91 -17.62 7.84
CA ASN A 265 2.12 -18.15 7.23
C ASN A 265 2.31 -19.60 7.68
N VAL A 266 2.59 -20.48 6.74
CA VAL A 266 2.93 -21.87 6.98
C VAL A 266 4.29 -22.13 6.36
N LEU A 267 5.18 -22.75 7.11
CA LEU A 267 6.45 -23.29 6.62
C LEU A 267 6.47 -24.78 6.97
N ASP A 268 6.56 -25.63 5.96
CA ASP A 268 6.58 -27.09 6.11
C ASP A 268 7.90 -27.61 5.56
N ALA A 269 8.85 -27.87 6.44
CA ALA A 269 10.20 -28.31 6.09
C ALA A 269 10.34 -29.82 6.34
N ALA A 270 10.68 -30.55 5.28
CA ALA A 270 10.85 -31.99 5.32
C ALA A 270 11.87 -32.40 6.40
N ASN A 271 11.50 -33.39 7.22
CA ASN A 271 12.32 -33.91 8.32
C ASN A 271 12.63 -32.92 9.47
N VAL A 272 12.15 -31.68 9.40
CA VAL A 272 12.29 -30.67 10.48
C VAL A 272 10.97 -30.46 11.21
N GLY A 273 9.87 -30.35 10.47
CA GLY A 273 8.53 -30.12 11.00
C GLY A 273 7.78 -29.00 10.29
N LYS A 274 6.58 -28.72 10.80
CA LYS A 274 5.67 -27.71 10.27
C LYS A 274 5.46 -26.59 11.27
N GLU A 275 5.81 -25.38 10.88
CA GLU A 275 5.49 -24.15 11.59
C GLU A 275 4.27 -23.48 10.96
N THR A 276 3.39 -22.94 11.79
CA THR A 276 2.26 -22.13 11.37
C THR A 276 2.16 -20.93 12.28
N VAL A 277 2.33 -19.74 11.72
CA VAL A 277 2.12 -18.46 12.40
C VAL A 277 0.83 -17.86 11.84
N SER A 278 -0.16 -17.65 12.72
CA SER A 278 -1.45 -17.06 12.38
C SER A 278 -1.64 -15.79 13.20
N VAL A 279 -2.00 -14.70 12.54
CA VAL A 279 -2.45 -13.45 13.16
C VAL A 279 -3.91 -13.27 12.80
N THR A 280 -4.78 -13.25 13.80
CA THR A 280 -6.22 -13.06 13.60
C THR A 280 -6.67 -11.74 14.22
N ASN A 281 -7.31 -10.89 13.43
CA ASN A 281 -7.89 -9.62 13.85
C ASN A 281 -9.34 -9.82 14.30
N MET A 282 -9.71 -9.30 15.47
CA MET A 282 -11.00 -9.54 16.11
C MET A 282 -11.59 -8.36 16.88
N PRO A 283 -12.62 -7.69 16.36
CA PRO A 283 -12.55 -6.82 15.18
C PRO A 283 -11.45 -5.74 15.29
N ALA A 284 -11.13 -5.09 14.17
CA ALA A 284 -10.37 -3.84 14.17
C ALA A 284 -11.28 -2.66 13.81
N PHE A 285 -11.00 -1.48 14.39
CA PHE A 285 -11.75 -0.25 14.16
C PHE A 285 -10.84 0.82 13.57
N TYR A 286 -11.38 1.57 12.61
CA TYR A 286 -10.70 2.62 11.89
C TYR A 286 -11.60 3.86 11.89
N LEU A 287 -11.04 5.01 12.26
CA LEU A 287 -11.71 6.30 12.20
C LEU A 287 -10.76 7.27 11.51
N GLY A 288 -11.27 7.98 10.51
CA GLY A 288 -10.54 9.01 9.79
C GLY A 288 -11.42 10.23 9.57
N GLY A 289 -10.86 11.42 9.73
CA GLY A 289 -11.48 12.68 9.40
C GLY A 289 -10.53 13.52 8.56
N GLU A 290 -11.07 14.20 7.55
CA GLU A 290 -10.35 15.14 6.70
C GLU A 290 -11.18 16.43 6.58
N THR A 291 -10.53 17.57 6.78
CA THR A 291 -11.17 18.89 6.64
C THR A 291 -10.27 19.85 5.87
N ARG A 292 -10.83 20.55 4.89
CA ARG A 292 -10.20 21.69 4.23
C ARG A 292 -10.44 22.96 5.06
N ALA A 293 -9.60 23.17 6.08
CA ALA A 293 -9.69 24.32 6.98
C ALA A 293 -9.50 25.66 6.26
N LYS A 294 -8.66 25.69 5.21
CA LYS A 294 -8.47 26.82 4.29
C LYS A 294 -8.27 26.28 2.86
N ARG A 295 -8.37 27.15 1.86
CA ARG A 295 -8.14 26.80 0.43
C ARG A 295 -6.77 26.19 0.12
N TRP A 296 -5.81 26.34 1.02
CA TRP A 296 -4.45 25.83 0.88
C TRP A 296 -4.11 24.83 1.99
N LEU A 297 -5.01 24.55 2.93
CA LEU A 297 -4.72 23.78 4.14
C LEU A 297 -5.78 22.70 4.38
N LEU A 298 -5.32 21.46 4.31
CA LEU A 298 -6.04 20.24 4.70
C LEU A 298 -5.53 19.79 6.07
N LEU A 299 -6.44 19.43 6.95
CA LEU A 299 -6.13 18.83 8.24
C LEU A 299 -6.77 17.44 8.30
N ARG A 300 -6.03 16.48 8.84
CA ARG A 300 -6.47 15.10 8.97
C ARG A 300 -6.22 14.59 10.37
N LEU A 301 -7.13 13.76 10.84
CA LEU A 301 -7.03 13.05 12.11
C LEU A 301 -7.48 11.62 11.88
N GLY A 302 -6.72 10.67 12.39
CA GLY A 302 -7.03 9.26 12.28
C GLY A 302 -6.81 8.53 13.60
N ALA A 303 -7.58 7.47 13.82
CA ALA A 303 -7.38 6.56 14.93
C ALA A 303 -7.65 5.12 14.50
N THR A 304 -6.85 4.20 15.02
CA THR A 304 -7.02 2.77 14.81
C THR A 304 -7.04 2.04 16.15
N HIS A 305 -7.88 1.01 16.25
CA HIS A 305 -7.89 0.10 17.38
C HIS A 305 -7.98 -1.33 16.86
N GLU A 306 -6.87 -2.05 16.94
CA GLU A 306 -6.75 -3.42 16.46
C GLU A 306 -6.66 -4.34 17.67
N ILE A 307 -7.51 -5.37 17.72
CA ILE A 307 -7.42 -6.46 18.69
C ILE A 307 -6.94 -7.67 17.91
N GLN A 308 -5.79 -8.22 18.29
CA GLN A 308 -5.11 -9.26 17.52
C GLN A 308 -4.78 -10.46 18.41
N GLU A 309 -4.89 -11.65 17.83
CA GLU A 309 -4.36 -12.87 18.42
C GLU A 309 -3.28 -13.43 17.49
N THR A 310 -2.06 -13.52 17.99
CA THR A 310 -0.95 -14.19 17.31
C THR A 310 -0.80 -15.58 17.88
N LYS A 311 -0.88 -16.58 17.01
CA LYS A 311 -0.76 -17.99 17.34
C LYS A 311 0.35 -18.63 16.54
N THR A 312 1.35 -19.17 17.23
CA THR A 312 2.43 -19.96 16.63
C THR A 312 2.25 -21.42 17.02
N THR A 313 2.15 -22.27 16.01
CA THR A 313 2.06 -23.73 16.17
C THR A 313 3.27 -24.36 15.50
N PHE A 314 4.00 -25.18 16.25
CA PHE A 314 5.08 -26.00 15.73
C PHE A 314 4.70 -27.47 15.87
N ARG A 315 4.87 -28.24 14.80
CA ARG A 315 4.63 -29.69 14.77
C ARG A 315 5.88 -30.41 14.32
N LEU A 316 6.44 -31.24 15.19
CA LEU A 316 7.60 -32.07 14.87
C LEU A 316 7.20 -33.23 13.94
N PRO A 317 8.16 -33.83 13.20
CA PRO A 317 7.93 -35.03 12.39
C PRO A 317 7.43 -36.22 13.22
N SER A 318 7.75 -36.25 14.52
CA SER A 318 7.25 -37.24 15.48
C SER A 318 5.75 -37.12 15.77
N GLY A 319 5.10 -36.02 15.34
CA GLY A 319 3.70 -35.70 15.62
C GLY A 319 3.48 -34.88 16.89
N GLU A 320 4.53 -34.61 17.68
CA GLU A 320 4.43 -33.72 18.83
C GLU A 320 4.10 -32.28 18.39
N LYS A 321 3.21 -31.62 19.12
CA LYS A 321 2.72 -30.28 18.81
C LYS A 321 2.97 -29.33 19.98
N THR A 322 3.65 -28.24 19.71
CA THR A 322 3.77 -27.09 20.61
C THR A 322 2.94 -25.94 20.08
N GLU A 323 2.23 -25.24 20.95
CA GLU A 323 1.37 -24.11 20.60
C GLU A 323 1.60 -22.97 21.58
N THR A 324 1.83 -21.77 21.07
CA THR A 324 1.87 -20.53 21.84
C THR A 324 0.85 -19.56 21.25
N SER A 325 0.06 -18.93 22.11
CA SER A 325 -0.88 -17.86 21.71
C SER A 325 -0.62 -16.62 22.57
N LYS A 326 -0.66 -15.46 21.93
CA LYS A 326 -0.60 -14.15 22.55
C LYS A 326 -1.73 -13.30 21.99
N ARG A 327 -2.46 -12.65 22.89
CA ARG A 327 -3.44 -11.63 22.53
C ARG A 327 -2.91 -10.26 22.92
N ASP A 328 -3.00 -9.33 22.00
CA ASP A 328 -2.62 -7.94 22.18
C ASP A 328 -3.67 -7.01 21.59
N SER A 329 -3.58 -5.75 22.00
CA SER A 329 -4.39 -4.68 21.46
C SER A 329 -3.49 -3.52 21.13
N LYS A 330 -3.63 -3.00 19.92
CA LYS A 330 -2.87 -1.87 19.39
C LYS A 330 -3.82 -0.72 19.18
N PHE A 331 -3.51 0.42 19.79
CA PHE A 331 -4.21 1.67 19.56
C PHE A 331 -3.22 2.65 18.93
N GLY A 332 -3.63 3.26 17.82
CA GLY A 332 -2.82 4.25 17.11
C GLY A 332 -3.64 5.51 16.85
N VAL A 333 -2.97 6.66 16.91
CA VAL A 333 -3.53 7.95 16.47
C VAL A 333 -2.59 8.52 15.42
N SER A 334 -3.15 9.21 14.45
CA SER A 334 -2.41 9.84 13.35
C SER A 334 -2.95 11.25 13.13
N VAL A 335 -2.06 12.16 12.76
CA VAL A 335 -2.39 13.56 12.47
C VAL A 335 -1.73 13.91 11.15
N GLY A 336 -2.51 14.41 10.20
CA GLY A 336 -2.01 14.79 8.89
C GLY A 336 -2.23 16.25 8.57
N VAL A 337 -1.32 16.81 7.77
CA VAL A 337 -1.44 18.14 7.20
C VAL A 337 -1.18 18.06 5.70
N GLY A 338 -2.08 18.64 4.90
CA GLY A 338 -1.90 18.83 3.46
C GLY A 338 -1.81 20.30 3.12
N ILE A 339 -0.83 20.69 2.31
CA ILE A 339 -0.63 22.06 1.84
C ILE A 339 -0.85 22.10 0.32
N GLU A 340 -1.95 22.74 -0.11
CA GLU A 340 -2.32 22.90 -1.52
C GLU A 340 -1.76 24.24 -2.07
N LEU A 341 -0.86 24.16 -3.05
CA LEU A 341 -0.27 25.30 -3.76
C LEU A 341 -0.60 25.22 -5.25
N GLY A 342 -1.81 25.67 -5.60
CA GLY A 342 -2.31 25.60 -6.98
C GLY A 342 -2.56 24.16 -7.40
N ARG A 343 -1.63 23.59 -8.16
CA ARG A 343 -1.69 22.21 -8.66
C ARG A 343 -0.77 21.24 -7.91
N PHE A 344 0.01 21.75 -6.96
CA PHE A 344 0.84 20.96 -6.08
C PHE A 344 0.11 20.67 -4.77
N LEU A 345 0.26 19.45 -4.26
CA LEU A 345 -0.10 19.07 -2.90
C LEU A 345 1.13 18.49 -2.20
N LEU A 346 1.44 19.03 -1.03
CA LEU A 346 2.40 18.49 -0.07
C LEU A 346 1.61 17.87 1.09
N ASP A 347 1.61 16.56 1.21
CA ASP A 347 0.97 15.84 2.31
C ASP A 347 2.02 15.35 3.32
N LEU A 348 1.72 15.53 4.60
CA LEU A 348 2.55 15.14 5.73
C LEU A 348 1.72 14.31 6.71
N ASP A 349 2.23 13.15 7.11
CA ASP A 349 1.78 12.41 8.29
C ASP A 349 2.71 12.76 9.45
N ILE A 350 2.20 13.50 10.44
CA ILE A 350 2.97 14.00 11.55
C ILE A 350 3.28 12.86 12.52
N ASN A 351 4.54 12.79 12.95
CA ASN A 351 4.97 11.83 13.95
C ASN A 351 4.25 12.10 15.27
N ASP A 352 3.63 11.09 15.87
CA ASP A 352 2.92 11.19 17.14
C ASP A 352 3.86 11.55 18.29
N ASN A 353 5.08 11.01 18.31
CA ASN A 353 6.11 11.40 19.29
C ASN A 353 6.42 12.88 19.23
N PHE A 354 6.45 13.48 18.03
CA PHE A 354 6.68 14.92 17.88
C PHE A 354 5.61 15.76 18.61
N LEU A 355 4.36 15.29 18.68
CA LEU A 355 3.28 16.02 19.36
C LEU A 355 3.38 15.93 20.89
N PHE A 356 3.88 14.83 21.43
CA PHE A 356 4.01 14.61 22.88
C PHE A 356 5.32 15.11 23.44
N GLU A 357 6.41 14.91 22.71
CA GLU A 357 7.77 15.21 23.16
C GLU A 357 8.27 16.55 22.63
N GLY A 358 7.71 17.04 21.53
CA GLY A 358 8.16 18.24 20.83
C GLY A 358 9.42 17.99 19.99
N PRO A 359 9.97 19.03 19.36
CA PRO A 359 11.21 18.91 18.61
C PRO A 359 12.39 18.59 19.53
N ASP A 360 13.39 17.88 19.00
CA ASP A 360 14.56 17.40 19.76
C ASP A 360 15.34 18.54 20.46
N PHE A 361 15.37 19.74 19.88
CA PHE A 361 16.01 20.90 20.52
C PHE A 361 15.29 21.41 21.78
N ILE A 362 14.04 20.99 22.02
CA ILE A 362 13.27 21.25 23.24
C ILE A 362 13.29 20.02 24.16
N SER A 363 13.10 18.81 23.61
CA SER A 363 13.00 17.58 24.39
C SER A 363 14.36 17.09 24.92
N GLY A 364 15.45 17.39 24.22
CA GLY A 364 16.82 17.00 24.58
C GLY A 364 17.08 15.50 24.52
N GLN A 365 16.26 14.73 23.79
CA GLN A 365 16.37 13.27 23.74
C GLN A 365 17.55 12.75 22.90
N GLY A 366 18.20 13.60 22.11
CA GLY A 366 19.37 13.20 21.33
C GLY A 366 18.96 12.51 20.04
N SER A 367 19.86 12.57 19.06
CA SER A 367 19.62 12.38 17.62
C SER A 367 19.22 10.98 17.17
N ASP A 368 18.88 10.07 18.08
CA ASP A 368 18.60 8.68 17.74
C ASP A 368 17.14 8.53 17.31
N SER A 369 16.77 9.07 16.14
CA SER A 369 15.58 8.72 15.34
C SER A 369 14.16 8.84 15.95
N VAL A 370 14.00 9.11 17.25
CA VAL A 370 12.67 9.08 17.92
C VAL A 370 11.83 10.35 17.68
N ASN A 371 12.47 11.46 17.26
CA ASN A 371 11.83 12.80 17.20
C ASN A 371 11.77 13.43 15.79
N ASP A 372 11.69 12.62 14.73
CA ASP A 372 11.42 13.17 13.40
C ASP A 372 10.05 13.84 13.35
N PHE A 373 9.95 14.98 12.65
CA PHE A 373 8.69 15.74 12.57
C PHE A 373 7.58 14.98 11.81
N VAL A 374 7.97 14.14 10.86
CA VAL A 374 7.08 13.52 9.87
C VAL A 374 7.40 12.04 9.78
N ASN A 375 6.37 11.20 9.86
CA ASN A 375 6.45 9.77 9.58
C ASN A 375 6.48 9.53 8.06
N ARG A 376 5.60 10.20 7.32
CA ARG A 376 5.42 10.02 5.87
C ARG A 376 5.21 11.35 5.15
N LEU A 377 5.74 11.43 3.95
CA LEU A 377 5.67 12.60 3.08
C LEU A 377 5.21 12.18 1.69
N SER A 378 4.24 12.90 1.13
CA SER A 378 3.88 12.77 -0.28
C SER A 378 3.91 14.13 -0.96
N ILE A 379 4.38 14.14 -2.20
CA ILE A 379 4.32 15.30 -3.07
C ILE A 379 3.59 14.88 -4.33
N SER A 380 2.59 15.64 -4.73
CA SER A 380 1.85 15.37 -5.95
C SER A 380 1.58 16.63 -6.76
N TYR A 381 1.49 16.45 -8.08
CA TYR A 381 1.26 17.51 -9.05
C TYR A 381 0.22 17.09 -10.10
N ASN A 382 -0.82 17.92 -10.28
CA ASN A 382 -1.88 17.71 -11.29
C ASN A 382 -1.66 18.63 -12.51
N PHE A 383 -1.43 18.08 -13.71
CA PHE A 383 -1.01 18.87 -14.89
C PHE A 383 -2.08 19.06 -15.99
#